data_AF-W4L1J5-F1
#
_entry.id   AF-W4L1J5-F1
#
_cell.length_a   1.000
_cell.length_b   1.000
_cell.length_c   1.000
_cell.angle_alpha   90.00
_cell.angle_beta   90.00
_cell.angle_gamma   90.00
#
_symmetry.space_group_name_H-M   'P 1'
#
loop_
_entity.id
_entity.type
_entity.pdbx_description
1 polymer ?
#
loop_
_entity_poly.entity_id
_entity_poly.type
_entity_poly.pdbx_seq_one_letter_code
_entity_poly.pdbx_strand_id
1 'polypeptide(L)'
;SGVDARVTHYIDAELSIGDYVLTGGEIPAMVLVDTVARMIPEVIGDAQSAEEDSLFRGLLQGPVYTRPVEFETLCVPDVLRSGNHAAVAKWRRQHALLTTWQRRPELLQAASLSVEDRAMVNEFERGEFPEVRAGSGTKGDGG
;
A
#
# COMPACT_ATOMS: atom_id res chain seq x y z
N SER A 1 32.77 12.11 -3.78
CA SER A 1 32.82 12.46 -5.22
C SER A 1 31.51 13.10 -5.57
N GLY A 2 31.55 14.16 -6.37
CA GLY A 2 30.38 14.87 -6.87
C GLY A 2 30.68 15.35 -8.28
N VAL A 3 29.65 15.80 -8.99
CA VAL A 3 29.85 16.44 -10.29
C VAL A 3 30.43 17.84 -10.06
N ASP A 4 31.27 18.31 -10.99
CA ASP A 4 31.78 19.67 -10.96
C ASP A 4 30.63 20.69 -10.95
N ALA A 5 30.66 21.65 -10.04
CA ALA A 5 29.57 22.62 -9.87
C ALA A 5 29.31 23.48 -11.11
N ARG A 6 30.24 23.60 -12.07
CA ARG A 6 30.00 24.29 -13.34
C ARG A 6 29.05 23.53 -14.25
N VAL A 7 28.94 22.21 -14.07
CA VAL A 7 28.00 21.37 -14.84
C VAL A 7 26.56 21.67 -14.45
N THR A 8 26.29 22.16 -13.24
CA THR A 8 24.92 22.47 -12.79
C THR A 8 24.26 23.57 -13.65
N HIS A 9 25.04 24.41 -14.33
CA HIS A 9 24.52 25.36 -15.31
C HIS A 9 23.83 24.71 -16.52
N TYR A 10 24.06 23.41 -16.75
CA TYR A 10 23.43 22.61 -17.80
C TYR A 10 22.36 21.66 -17.26
N ILE A 11 22.05 21.72 -15.95
CA ILE A 11 21.08 20.85 -15.29
C ILE A 11 19.80 21.63 -15.04
N ASP A 12 18.67 21.14 -15.56
CA ASP A 12 17.35 21.78 -15.36
C ASP A 12 16.77 21.50 -13.96
N ALA A 13 17.04 20.31 -13.41
CA ALA A 13 16.52 19.89 -12.12
C ALA A 13 17.47 18.92 -11.40
N GLU A 14 17.52 19.05 -10.08
CA GLU A 14 18.16 18.09 -9.18
C GLU A 14 17.06 17.35 -8.41
N LEU A 15 17.17 16.02 -8.35
CA LEU A 15 16.16 15.16 -7.74
C LEU A 15 16.81 14.28 -6.67
N SER A 16 16.18 14.21 -5.50
CA SER A 16 16.49 13.21 -4.47
C SER A 16 15.36 12.18 -4.40
N ILE A 17 15.73 10.91 -4.21
CA ILE A 17 14.78 9.81 -3.97
C ILE A 17 14.60 9.49 -2.48
N GLY A 18 15.24 10.27 -1.59
CA GLY A 18 15.05 10.19 -0.14
C GLY A 18 16.24 10.69 0.68
N ASP A 19 16.05 10.76 2.00
CA ASP A 19 17.02 11.32 2.94
C ASP A 19 18.09 10.29 3.34
N TYR A 20 18.90 9.86 2.38
CA TYR A 20 20.02 8.94 2.55
C TYR A 20 21.09 9.14 1.46
N VAL A 21 22.28 8.58 1.68
CA VAL A 21 23.42 8.72 0.74
C VAL A 21 23.67 7.39 0.03
N LEU A 22 23.82 7.44 -1.29
CA LEU A 22 24.19 6.30 -2.14
C LEU A 22 25.59 6.48 -2.72
N THR A 23 26.18 5.39 -3.23
CA THR A 23 27.51 5.39 -3.84
C THR A 23 27.56 6.08 -5.20
N GLY A 24 26.41 6.22 -5.88
CA GLY A 24 26.29 6.75 -7.23
C GLY A 24 24.83 7.04 -7.62
N GLY A 25 24.64 7.62 -8.81
CA GLY A 25 23.35 8.09 -9.32
C GLY A 25 22.55 7.03 -10.11
N GLU A 26 23.12 5.85 -10.34
CA GLU A 26 22.53 4.81 -11.19
C GLU A 26 21.23 4.25 -10.60
N ILE A 27 21.19 3.99 -9.30
CA ILE A 27 19.98 3.49 -8.61
C ILE A 27 18.86 4.56 -8.64
N PRO A 28 19.09 5.83 -8.25
CA PRO A 28 18.09 6.89 -8.40
C PRO A 28 17.57 7.05 -9.83
N ALA A 29 18.45 6.98 -10.83
CA ALA A 29 18.05 7.06 -12.22
C ALA A 29 17.12 5.88 -12.62
N MET A 30 17.43 4.66 -12.21
CA MET A 30 16.57 3.49 -12.47
C MET A 30 15.21 3.61 -11.76
N VAL A 31 15.17 4.10 -10.52
CA VAL A 31 13.92 4.36 -9.79
C VAL A 31 13.06 5.37 -10.54
N LEU A 32 13.66 6.48 -11.01
CA LEU A 32 12.96 7.49 -11.78
C LEU A 32 12.42 6.93 -13.10
N VAL A 33 13.24 6.16 -13.83
CA VAL A 33 12.82 5.54 -15.09
C VAL A 33 11.66 4.55 -14.88
N ASP A 34 11.73 3.66 -13.88
CA ASP A 34 10.65 2.71 -13.59
C ASP A 34 9.34 3.42 -13.24
N THR A 35 9.40 4.40 -12.32
CA THR A 35 8.23 5.15 -11.85
C THR A 35 7.57 5.98 -12.94
N VAL A 36 8.34 6.62 -13.83
CA VAL A 36 7.80 7.39 -14.97
C VAL A 36 7.32 6.48 -16.09
N ALA A 37 8.06 5.43 -16.44
CA ALA A 37 7.68 4.52 -17.52
C ALA A 37 6.33 3.83 -17.23
N ARG A 38 6.05 3.52 -15.97
CA ARG A 38 4.76 3.01 -15.48
C ARG A 38 3.55 3.89 -15.82
N MET A 39 3.75 5.20 -15.97
CA MET A 39 2.68 6.14 -16.31
C MET A 39 2.36 6.17 -17.82
N ILE A 40 3.18 5.51 -18.64
CA ILE A 40 2.96 5.42 -20.08
C ILE A 40 1.90 4.34 -20.34
N PRO A 41 0.83 4.63 -21.09
CA PRO A 41 -0.19 3.64 -21.45
C PRO A 41 0.44 2.36 -22.01
N GLU A 42 -0.16 1.21 -21.69
CA GLU A 42 0.24 -0.13 -22.17
C GLU A 42 1.55 -0.69 -21.59
N VAL A 43 2.35 0.10 -20.85
CA VAL A 43 3.57 -0.41 -20.19
C VAL A 43 3.24 -1.34 -19.03
N ILE A 44 2.20 -1.02 -18.27
CA ILE A 44 1.61 -1.92 -17.27
C ILE A 44 0.26 -2.35 -17.83
N GLY A 45 0.08 -3.65 -18.05
CA GLY A 45 -1.03 -4.18 -18.85
C GLY A 45 -2.41 -3.64 -18.46
N ASP A 46 -2.83 -3.83 -17.21
CA ASP A 46 -4.14 -3.36 -16.74
C ASP A 46 -4.03 -1.95 -16.16
N ALA A 47 -4.60 -0.96 -16.86
CA ALA A 47 -4.65 0.43 -16.42
C ALA A 47 -5.31 0.62 -15.04
N GLN A 48 -6.23 -0.28 -14.64
CA GLN A 48 -6.84 -0.22 -13.30
C GLN A 48 -5.82 -0.49 -12.19
N SER A 49 -4.79 -1.30 -12.45
CA SER A 49 -3.76 -1.60 -11.46
C SER A 49 -2.88 -0.38 -11.11
N ALA A 50 -2.72 0.57 -12.04
CA ALA A 50 -1.98 1.80 -11.79
C ALA A 50 -2.80 2.83 -10.98
N GLU A 51 -4.12 2.91 -11.20
CA GLU A 51 -5.02 3.82 -10.48
C GLU A 51 -5.46 3.31 -9.10
N GLU A 52 -5.38 2.00 -8.88
CA GLU A 52 -5.57 1.34 -7.58
C GLU A 52 -4.29 1.29 -6.74
N ASP A 53 -3.16 1.78 -7.26
CA ASP A 53 -1.89 1.76 -6.55
C ASP A 53 -1.93 2.70 -5.34
N SER A 54 -1.44 2.20 -4.22
CA SER A 54 -1.65 2.75 -2.88
C SER A 54 -1.36 4.26 -2.76
N LEU A 55 -0.26 4.72 -3.36
CA LEU A 55 0.13 6.13 -3.28
C LEU A 55 -0.72 7.06 -4.16
N PHE A 56 -1.40 6.53 -5.19
CA PHE A 56 -2.26 7.34 -6.07
C PHE A 56 -3.51 7.87 -5.35
N ARG A 57 -3.97 7.16 -4.31
CA ARG A 57 -5.13 7.54 -3.48
C ARG A 57 -4.75 8.07 -2.09
N GLY A 58 -3.46 8.26 -1.84
CA GLY A 58 -2.95 8.77 -0.56
C GLY A 58 -3.09 7.81 0.62
N LEU A 59 -3.32 6.51 0.39
CA LEU A 59 -3.45 5.50 1.45
C LEU A 59 -2.58 4.29 1.15
N LEU A 60 -1.88 3.76 2.16
CA LEU A 60 -1.17 2.50 2.01
C LEU A 60 -2.12 1.34 1.65
N GLN A 61 -1.64 0.41 0.84
CA GLN A 61 -2.40 -0.80 0.54
C GLN A 61 -2.60 -1.63 1.82
N GLY A 62 -3.80 -2.19 1.99
CA GLY A 62 -4.06 -3.19 3.01
C GLY A 62 -3.39 -4.54 2.68
N PRO A 63 -3.57 -5.57 3.53
CA PRO A 63 -2.98 -6.88 3.31
C PRO A 63 -3.60 -7.57 2.08
N VAL A 64 -2.74 -8.25 1.33
CA VAL A 64 -3.11 -9.01 0.14
C VAL A 64 -2.91 -10.49 0.42
N TYR A 65 -3.87 -11.30 -0.01
CA TYR A 65 -3.87 -12.76 0.18
C TYR A 65 -3.92 -13.46 -1.18
N THR A 66 -3.26 -14.61 -1.27
CA THR A 66 -3.28 -15.50 -2.43
C THR A 66 -3.43 -16.94 -1.98
N ARG A 67 -3.51 -17.88 -2.93
CA ARG A 67 -3.58 -19.31 -2.64
C ARG A 67 -2.26 -19.81 -2.03
N PRO A 68 -2.29 -20.81 -1.13
CA PRO A 68 -3.45 -21.54 -0.62
C PRO A 68 -4.25 -20.75 0.44
N VAL A 69 -5.50 -21.18 0.69
CA VAL A 69 -6.41 -20.54 1.64
C VAL A 69 -5.92 -20.66 3.10
N GLU A 70 -5.31 -21.79 3.42
CA GLU A 70 -4.71 -22.05 4.72
C GLU A 70 -3.22 -22.28 4.48
N PHE A 71 -2.40 -21.55 5.23
CA PHE A 71 -0.95 -21.68 5.21
C PHE A 71 -0.45 -21.70 6.65
N GLU A 72 0.04 -22.86 7.08
CA GLU A 72 0.40 -23.14 8.47
C GLU A 72 -0.77 -22.88 9.45
N THR A 73 -0.65 -21.90 10.34
CA THR A 73 -1.69 -21.49 11.30
C THR A 73 -2.46 -20.25 10.83
N LEU A 74 -2.21 -19.79 9.60
CA LEU A 74 -2.81 -18.58 9.03
C LEU A 74 -3.87 -18.95 7.99
N CYS A 75 -5.01 -18.26 8.04
CA CYS A 75 -6.13 -18.44 7.11
C CYS A 75 -6.46 -17.12 6.41
N VAL A 76 -6.83 -17.22 5.13
CA VAL A 76 -7.40 -16.09 4.39
C VAL A 76 -8.74 -15.68 5.04
N PRO A 77 -8.95 -14.40 5.37
CA PRO A 77 -10.20 -13.91 5.95
C PRO A 77 -11.45 -14.36 5.17
N ASP A 78 -12.47 -14.83 5.88
CA ASP A 78 -13.71 -15.36 5.27
C ASP A 78 -14.40 -14.34 4.36
N VAL A 79 -14.34 -13.05 4.72
CA VAL A 79 -14.89 -11.97 3.89
C VAL A 79 -14.27 -11.94 2.49
N LEU A 80 -12.97 -12.22 2.36
CA LEU A 80 -12.27 -12.29 1.08
C LEU A 80 -12.66 -13.51 0.25
N ARG A 81 -13.31 -14.50 0.87
CA ARG A 81 -13.79 -15.74 0.26
C ARG A 81 -15.31 -15.76 0.06
N SER A 82 -16.02 -14.76 0.55
CA SER A 82 -17.49 -14.73 0.60
C SER A 82 -18.16 -14.51 -0.76
N GLY A 83 -17.42 -14.07 -1.77
CA GLY A 83 -17.99 -13.61 -3.05
C GLY A 83 -18.78 -12.30 -2.95
N ASN A 84 -18.92 -11.71 -1.77
CA ASN A 84 -19.60 -10.43 -1.57
C ASN A 84 -18.64 -9.27 -1.90
N HIS A 85 -18.71 -8.78 -3.14
CA HIS A 85 -17.86 -7.69 -3.61
C HIS A 85 -17.94 -6.42 -2.75
N ALA A 86 -19.12 -6.06 -2.23
CA ALA A 86 -19.28 -4.88 -1.37
C ALA A 86 -18.59 -5.07 -0.01
N ALA A 87 -18.73 -6.26 0.60
CA ALA A 87 -18.06 -6.58 1.85
C ALA A 87 -16.53 -6.64 1.67
N VAL A 88 -16.04 -7.20 0.56
CA VAL A 88 -14.62 -7.21 0.20
C VAL A 88 -14.07 -5.80 0.01
N ALA A 89 -14.79 -4.94 -0.71
CA ALA A 89 -14.38 -3.54 -0.93
C ALA A 89 -14.30 -2.77 0.39
N LYS A 90 -15.32 -2.90 1.26
CA LYS A 90 -15.33 -2.29 2.59
C LYS A 90 -14.16 -2.79 3.45
N TRP A 91 -13.92 -4.10 3.45
CA TRP A 91 -12.80 -4.70 4.19
C TRP A 91 -11.45 -4.18 3.69
N ARG A 92 -11.23 -4.13 2.36
CA ARG A 92 -9.99 -3.60 1.77
C ARG A 92 -9.77 -2.14 2.13
N ARG A 93 -10.83 -1.33 2.09
CA ARG A 93 -10.77 0.10 2.47
C ARG A 93 -10.44 0.27 3.95
N GLN A 94 -11.11 -0.45 4.83
CA GLN A 94 -10.86 -0.40 6.28
C GLN A 94 -9.42 -0.79 6.62
N HIS A 95 -8.88 -1.85 5.99
CA HIS A 95 -7.50 -2.28 6.22
C HIS A 95 -6.44 -1.36 5.59
N ALA A 96 -6.74 -0.70 4.47
CA ALA A 96 -5.88 0.35 3.92
C ALA A 96 -5.79 1.55 4.87
N LEU A 97 -6.93 2.00 5.42
CA LEU A 97 -6.97 3.06 6.43
C LEU A 97 -6.21 2.66 7.69
N LEU A 98 -6.43 1.45 8.21
CA LEU A 98 -5.74 0.96 9.40
C LEU A 98 -4.22 0.90 9.18
N THR A 99 -3.78 0.36 8.03
CA THR A 99 -2.36 0.26 7.69
C THR A 99 -1.71 1.64 7.57
N THR A 100 -2.43 2.59 6.95
CA THR A 100 -1.99 3.98 6.83
C THR A 100 -1.90 4.64 8.21
N TRP A 101 -2.94 4.51 9.04
CA TRP A 101 -2.97 5.03 10.41
C TRP A 101 -1.80 4.50 11.26
N GLN A 102 -1.50 3.20 11.18
CA GLN A 102 -0.42 2.58 11.97
C GLN A 102 0.98 2.97 11.49
N ARG A 103 1.20 3.11 10.19
CA ARG A 103 2.55 3.21 9.60
C ARG A 103 2.93 4.59 9.09
N ARG A 104 1.96 5.33 8.55
CA ARG A 104 2.14 6.64 7.90
C ARG A 104 0.92 7.54 8.19
N PRO A 105 0.63 7.84 9.47
CA PRO A 105 -0.58 8.58 9.87
C PRO A 105 -0.69 9.96 9.23
N GLU A 106 0.43 10.59 8.86
CA GLU A 106 0.45 11.87 8.17
C GLU A 106 -0.18 11.81 6.77
N LEU A 107 -0.21 10.64 6.11
CA LEU A 107 -0.90 10.48 4.82
C LEU A 107 -2.42 10.65 4.96
N LEU A 108 -3.00 10.35 6.13
CA LEU A 108 -4.44 10.53 6.38
C LEU A 108 -4.85 12.01 6.36
N GLN A 109 -3.92 12.93 6.64
CA GLN A 109 -4.18 14.37 6.61
C GLN A 109 -4.30 14.90 5.17
N ALA A 110 -3.51 14.32 4.26
CA ALA A 110 -3.51 14.69 2.84
C ALA A 110 -4.56 13.91 2.02
N ALA A 111 -4.98 12.74 2.49
CA ALA A 111 -5.95 11.90 1.79
C ALA A 111 -7.36 12.50 1.81
N SER A 112 -8.07 12.37 0.68
CA SER A 112 -9.49 12.69 0.59
C SER A 112 -10.34 11.60 1.25
N LEU A 113 -10.60 11.74 2.55
CA LEU A 113 -11.38 10.79 3.35
C LEU A 113 -12.88 11.13 3.33
N SER A 114 -13.71 10.13 3.04
CA SER A 114 -15.17 10.20 3.18
C SER A 114 -15.58 10.27 4.66
N VAL A 115 -16.87 10.54 4.90
CA VAL A 115 -17.43 10.52 6.27
C VAL A 115 -17.27 9.15 6.91
N GLU A 116 -17.48 8.08 6.13
CA GLU A 116 -17.31 6.70 6.59
C GLU A 116 -15.84 6.38 6.91
N ASP A 117 -14.90 6.82 6.08
CA ASP A 117 -13.47 6.62 6.35
C ASP A 117 -13.04 7.31 7.65
N ARG A 118 -13.52 8.53 7.89
CA ARG A 118 -13.24 9.27 9.13
C ARG A 118 -13.83 8.59 10.35
N ALA A 119 -15.02 8.03 10.23
CA ALA A 119 -15.62 7.24 11.30
C ALA A 119 -14.75 6.02 11.66
N MET A 120 -14.26 5.28 10.65
CA MET A 120 -13.34 4.15 10.86
C MET A 120 -12.02 4.58 11.51
N VAL A 121 -11.43 5.69 11.08
CA VAL A 121 -10.20 6.21 11.70
C VAL A 121 -10.43 6.58 13.18
N ASN A 122 -11.56 7.22 13.50
CA ASN A 122 -11.92 7.54 14.88
C ASN A 122 -12.13 6.27 15.73
N GLU A 123 -12.67 5.19 15.16
CA GLU A 123 -12.76 3.88 15.84
C GLU A 123 -11.35 3.38 16.21
N PHE A 124 -10.38 3.45 15.29
CA PHE A 124 -9.01 3.03 15.56
C PHE A 124 -8.34 3.85 16.67
N GLU A 125 -8.58 5.16 16.72
CA GLU A 125 -8.08 6.04 17.78
C GLU A 125 -8.66 5.70 19.16
N ARG A 126 -9.86 5.13 19.21
CA ARG A 126 -10.49 4.60 20.44
C ARG A 126 -10.01 3.19 20.80
N GLY A 127 -9.15 2.58 19.98
CA GLY A 127 -8.66 1.21 20.16
C GLY A 127 -9.60 0.13 19.62
N GLU A 128 -10.59 0.50 18.81
CA GLU A 128 -11.52 -0.44 18.17
C GLU A 128 -10.94 -0.82 16.80
N PHE A 129 -10.38 -2.02 16.69
CA PHE A 129 -9.76 -2.50 15.46
C PHE A 129 -10.63 -3.55 14.75
N PRO A 130 -10.61 -3.62 13.40
CA PRO A 130 -11.27 -4.69 12.68
C PRO A 130 -10.73 -6.05 13.13
N GLU A 131 -11.63 -6.99 13.41
CA GLU A 131 -11.22 -8.36 13.75
C GLU A 131 -10.49 -9.00 12.56
N VAL A 132 -9.20 -9.29 12.74
CA VAL A 132 -8.51 -10.25 11.90
C VAL A 132 -8.87 -11.63 12.44
N ARG A 133 -10.05 -12.15 12.08
CA ARG A 133 -10.37 -13.55 12.38
C ARG A 133 -9.43 -14.43 11.56
N ALA A 134 -8.27 -14.73 12.13
CA ALA A 134 -7.55 -15.96 11.79
C ALA A 134 -8.49 -17.10 12.18
N GLY A 135 -9.02 -17.81 11.19
CA GLY A 135 -9.87 -18.97 11.44
C GLY A 135 -9.14 -19.90 12.42
N SER A 136 -9.73 -20.11 13.60
CA SER A 136 -9.22 -21.06 14.56
C SER A 136 -9.28 -22.45 13.92
N GLY A 137 -8.15 -22.92 13.39
CA GLY A 137 -7.96 -24.32 13.04
C GLY A 137 -8.03 -25.13 14.32
N THR A 138 -9.23 -25.54 14.72
CA THR A 138 -9.40 -26.60 15.71
C THR A 138 -8.77 -27.85 15.09
N LYS A 139 -7.56 -28.20 15.53
CA LYS A 139 -7.06 -29.57 15.42
C LYS A 139 -8.10 -30.45 16.10
N GLY A 140 -8.89 -31.15 15.29
CA GLY A 140 -9.71 -32.26 15.75
C GLY A 140 -8.78 -33.29 16.35
N ASP A 141 -8.84 -33.40 17.67
CA ASP A 141 -8.45 -34.58 18.41
C ASP A 141 -9.38 -35.72 17.95
N GLY A 142 -8.83 -36.86 17.54
CA GLY A 142 -9.66 -38.02 17.20
C GLY A 142 -8.99 -39.12 16.37
N GLY A 143 -8.58 -40.19 17.05
CA GLY A 143 -8.57 -41.56 16.51
C GLY A 143 -7.22 -42.24 16.43
#